data_AF-A0A7C0TY73-F1
#
_entry.id   AF-A0A7C0TY73-F1
#
_cell.length_a   1.000
_cell.length_b   1.000
_cell.length_c   1.000
_cell.angle_alpha   90.00
_cell.angle_beta   90.00
_cell.angle_gamma   90.00
#
_symmetry.space_group_name_H-M   'P 1'
#
loop_
_entity.id
_entity.type
_entity.pdbx_description
1 polymer ?
#
loop_
_entity_poly.entity_id
_entity_poly.type
_entity_poly.pdbx_seq_one_letter_code
_entity_poly.pdbx_strand_id
1 'polypeptide(L)' 'SLFVGLLGSRRKVTEFVKRLVNEGIDKETIVKYLRGPIGLDIGAKTPEEIALSIVAELIALIKGVEPKSLNIIPKLIFQK' A
#
# COMPACT_ATOMS: atom_id res chain seq x y z
N SER A 1 -3.93 12.80 -6.18
CA SER A 1 -5.07 12.22 -5.41
C SER A 1 -4.59 11.92 -4.00
N LEU A 2 -5.45 12.15 -3.00
CA LEU A 2 -5.15 11.86 -1.60
C LEU A 2 -5.31 10.36 -1.34
N PHE A 3 -4.35 9.75 -0.63
CA PHE A 3 -4.43 8.37 -0.15
C PHE A 3 -3.71 8.27 1.20
N VAL A 4 -3.92 7.15 1.91
CA VAL A 4 -3.24 6.80 3.15
C VAL A 4 -2.33 5.59 2.89
N GLY A 5 -1.03 5.76 3.19
CA GLY A 5 -0.05 4.69 3.14
C GLY A 5 0.03 3.94 4.47
N LEU A 6 -0.14 2.62 4.44
CA LEU A 6 0.01 1.74 5.59
C LEU A 6 1.45 1.23 5.67
N LEU A 7 2.15 1.59 6.73
CA LEU A 7 3.45 1.02 7.06
C LEU A 7 3.27 -0.28 7.84
N GLY A 8 3.98 -1.33 7.43
CA GLY A 8 4.00 -2.60 8.16
C GLY A 8 4.18 -3.81 7.25
N SER A 9 4.22 -5.00 7.86
CA SER A 9 4.33 -6.25 7.12
C SER A 9 3.06 -6.54 6.31
N ARG A 10 3.18 -7.38 5.27
CA ARG A 10 2.03 -7.89 4.50
C ARG A 10 0.94 -8.49 5.39
N ARG A 11 1.32 -9.16 6.49
CA ARG A 11 0.39 -9.71 7.49
C ARG A 11 -0.44 -8.61 8.16
N LYS A 12 0.21 -7.58 8.70
CA LYS A 12 -0.48 -6.44 9.37
C LYS A 12 -1.43 -5.73 8.42
N VAL A 13 -1.00 -5.49 7.18
CA VAL A 13 -1.87 -4.88 6.15
C VAL A 13 -3.07 -5.76 5.85
N THR A 14 -2.88 -7.08 5.72
CA THR A 14 -3.97 -8.02 5.45
C THR A 14 -5.00 -8.02 6.59
N GLU A 15 -4.55 -8.07 7.84
CA GLU A 15 -5.42 -8.00 9.02
C GLU A 15 -6.20 -6.67 9.08
N PHE A 16 -5.52 -5.56 8.81
CA PHE A 16 -6.15 -4.23 8.77
C PHE A 16 -7.23 -4.14 7.69
N VAL A 17 -6.93 -4.57 6.46
CA VAL A 17 -7.90 -4.54 5.35
C VAL A 17 -9.09 -5.47 5.62
N LYS A 18 -8.85 -6.68 6.15
CA LYS A 18 -9.94 -7.59 6.54
C LYS A 18 -10.87 -6.95 7.57
N ARG A 19 -10.32 -6.23 8.55
CA ARG A 19 -11.11 -5.51 9.54
C ARG A 19 -12.01 -4.45 8.89
N LEU A 20 -11.48 -3.64 7.98
CA LEU A 20 -12.27 -2.62 7.27
C LEU A 20 -13.41 -3.24 6.45
N VAL A 21 -13.14 -4.35 5.76
CA VAL A 21 -14.17 -5.08 5.02
C VAL A 21 -15.25 -5.62 5.97
N ASN A 22 -14.85 -6.18 7.11
CA ASN A 22 -15.79 -6.69 8.12
C ASN A 22 -16.62 -5.57 8.79
N GLU A 23 -16.08 -4.35 8.88
CA GLU A 23 -16.78 -3.15 9.34
C GLU A 23 -17.70 -2.56 8.25
N GLY A 24 -17.77 -3.17 7.06
CA GLY A 24 -18.69 -2.79 5.99
C GLY A 24 -18.15 -1.71 5.05
N ILE A 25 -16.85 -1.39 5.10
CA ILE A 25 -16.25 -0.43 4.17
C ILE A 25 -16.19 -1.04 2.76
N ASP A 26 -16.66 -0.26 1.80
CA ASP A 26 -16.68 -0.60 0.38
C ASP A 26 -15.28 -0.92 -0.17
N LYS A 27 -15.20 -1.96 -1.01
CA LYS A 27 -13.95 -2.54 -1.52
C LYS A 27 -13.21 -1.56 -2.44
N GLU A 28 -13.95 -0.91 -3.31
CA GLU A 28 -13.45 0.09 -4.25
C GLU A 28 -12.91 1.30 -3.48
N THR A 29 -13.58 1.70 -2.40
CA THR A 29 -13.12 2.75 -1.48
C THR A 29 -11.79 2.38 -0.81
N ILE A 30 -11.66 1.15 -0.32
CA ILE A 30 -10.41 0.65 0.27
C ILE A 30 -9.28 0.72 -0.76
N VAL A 31 -9.49 0.21 -1.98
CA VAL A 31 -8.44 0.17 -3.00
C VAL A 31 -8.08 1.58 -3.51
N LYS A 32 -9.05 2.49 -3.57
CA LYS A 32 -8.84 3.87 -4.01
C LYS A 32 -8.01 4.68 -3.03
N TYR A 33 -8.25 4.52 -1.73
CA TYR A 33 -7.68 5.40 -0.71
C TYR A 33 -6.59 4.77 0.15
N LEU A 34 -6.43 3.44 0.15
CA LEU A 34 -5.39 2.76 0.93
C LEU A 34 -4.32 2.15 0.03
N ARG A 35 -3.07 2.26 0.47
CA ARG A 35 -1.93 1.56 -0.11
C ARG A 35 -1.12 0.90 0.99
N GLY A 36 -0.74 -0.35 0.82
CA GLY A 36 -0.07 -1.09 1.90
C GLY A 36 0.51 -2.44 1.47
N PRO A 37 1.72 -2.80 1.92
CA PRO A 37 2.72 -1.91 2.53
C PRO A 37 3.10 -0.75 1.61
N ILE A 38 3.27 0.45 2.16
CA ILE A 38 3.78 1.59 1.40
C ILE A 38 5.30 1.45 1.21
N GLY A 39 5.79 1.81 0.02
CA GLY A 39 7.17 1.73 -0.41
C GLY A 39 7.37 0.89 -1.67
N LEU A 40 8.46 1.21 -2.40
CA LEU A 40 8.94 0.39 -3.50
C LEU A 40 9.61 -0.91 -3.01
N ASP A 41 9.50 -1.96 -3.82
CA ASP A 41 10.15 -3.25 -3.58
C ASP A 41 11.64 -3.20 -3.94
N ILE A 42 12.41 -2.49 -3.12
CA ILE A 42 13.88 -2.34 -3.26
C ILE A 42 14.67 -3.20 -2.26
N GLY A 43 13.99 -4.06 -1.49
CA GLY A 43 14.63 -4.86 -0.43
C GLY A 43 15.04 -4.07 0.82
N ALA A 44 14.39 -2.93 1.08
CA ALA A 44 14.66 -2.06 2.22
C ALA A 44 14.53 -2.77 3.58
N LYS A 45 15.47 -2.51 4.49
CA LYS A 45 15.55 -3.08 5.84
C LYS A 45 15.77 -2.03 6.93
N THR A 46 16.56 -0.99 6.64
CA THR A 46 16.83 0.10 7.59
C THR A 46 15.76 1.18 7.51
N PRO A 47 15.57 1.99 8.57
CA PRO A 47 14.65 3.12 8.54
C PRO A 47 14.89 4.07 7.36
N GLU A 48 16.15 4.33 7.02
CA GLU A 48 16.56 5.22 5.93
C GLU A 48 16.20 4.63 4.56
N GLU A 49 16.46 3.34 4.36
CA GLU A 49 16.05 2.62 3.15
C GLU A 49 14.53 2.59 3.00
N ILE A 50 13.81 2.38 4.10
CA ILE A 50 12.34 2.38 4.11
C ILE A 50 11.84 3.78 3.73
N ALA A 51 12.36 4.84 4.35
CA ALA A 51 12.01 6.20 4.02
C ALA A 51 12.26 6.52 2.54
N LEU A 52 13.43 6.14 2.01
CA LEU A 52 13.75 6.31 0.59
C LEU A 52 12.77 5.56 -0.31
N SER A 53 12.42 4.32 0.02
CA SER A 53 11.46 3.52 -0.76
C SER A 53 10.07 4.14 -0.81
N ILE A 54 9.63 4.77 0.29
CA ILE A 54 8.34 5.48 0.38
C ILE A 54 8.37 6.74 -0.48
N VAL A 55 9.40 7.58 -0.31
CA VAL A 55 9.55 8.82 -1.09
C VAL A 55 9.63 8.52 -2.59
N ALA A 56 10.36 7.46 -2.98
CA ALA A 56 10.44 7.03 -4.36
C ALA A 56 9.08 6.58 -4.92
N GLU A 57 8.27 5.83 -4.16
CA GLU A 57 6.90 5.49 -4.57
C GLU A 57 6.04 6.74 -4.75
N LEU A 58 6.11 7.69 -3.82
CA LEU A 58 5.36 8.96 -3.91
C LEU A 58 5.69 9.73 -5.18
N ILE A 59 6.98 9.86 -5.52
CA ILE A 59 7.41 10.54 -6.74
C ILE A 59 6.88 9.81 -7.98
N ALA A 60 6.99 8.48 -8.03
CA ALA A 60 6.47 7.69 -9.15
C ALA A 60 4.97 7.91 -9.36
N LEU A 61 4.18 7.88 -8.28
CA LEU A 61 2.73 8.14 -8.33
C LEU A 61 2.41 9.56 -8.80
N ILE A 62 3.15 10.57 -8.34
CA ILE A 62 2.99 11.97 -8.78
C ILE A 62 3.29 12.10 -10.28
N LYS A 63 4.25 11.35 -10.80
CA LYS A 63 4.63 11.35 -12.21
C LYS A 63 3.76 10.45 -13.09
N GLY A 64 2.81 9.71 -12.51
CA GLY A 64 1.97 8.76 -13.24
C GLY A 64 2.74 7.54 -13.76
N VAL A 65 3.89 7.23 -13.16
CA VAL A 65 4.66 6.01 -13.45
C VAL A 65 4.14 4.91 -12.54
N GLU A 66 3.94 3.71 -13.08
CA GLU A 66 3.63 2.52 -12.29
C GLU A 66 4.93 1.87 -11.82
N PRO A 67 5.29 1.96 -10.53
CA PRO A 67 6.53 1.37 -10.06
C PRO A 67 6.28 -0.06 -9.54
N LYS A 68 7.36 -0.80 -9.31
CA LYS A 68 7.30 -2.07 -8.58
C LYS A 68 7.00 -1.81 -7.09
N SER A 69 5.72 -1.62 -6.77
CA SER A 69 5.22 -1.30 -5.43
C SER A 69 5.06 -2.55 -4.58
N LEU A 70 5.25 -2.42 -3.26
CA LEU A 70 4.92 -3.45 -2.28
C LEU A 70 3.40 -3.58 -2.04
N ASN A 71 2.58 -2.66 -2.54
CA ASN A 71 1.15 -2.58 -2.29
C ASN A 71 0.40 -3.87 -2.69
N ILE A 72 -0.11 -4.61 -1.70
CA ILE A 72 -0.85 -5.85 -1.91
C ILE A 72 -2.37 -5.67 -1.87
N ILE A 73 -2.88 -4.48 -1.52
CA ILE A 73 -4.31 -4.26 -1.24
C ILE A 73 -5.20 -4.55 -2.46
N PRO A 74 -4.91 -4.10 -3.69
CA PRO A 74 -5.75 -4.41 -4.85
C PRO A 74 -5.86 -5.92 -5.07
N LYS A 75 -4.72 -6.62 -4.92
CA LYS A 75 -4.68 -8.08 -4.99
C LYS A 75 -5.54 -8.70 -3.89
N LEU A 76 -5.44 -8.23 -2.65
CA LEU A 76 -6.20 -8.78 -1.53
C LEU A 76 -7.72 -8.63 -1.68
N ILE A 77 -8.17 -7.50 -2.23
CA ILE A 77 -9.59 -7.16 -2.36
C ILE A 77 -10.26 -7.86 -3.55
N PHE A 78 -9.55 -7.98 -4.67
CA PHE A 78 -10.09 -8.47 -5.95
C PHE A 78 -9.59 -9.87 -6.35
N GLN A 79 -8.80 -10.54 -5.51
CA GLN A 79 -8.50 -11.96 -5.73
C GLN A 79 -9.79 -12.78 -5.57
N LYS A 80 -10.14 -13.51 -6.64
CA LYS A 80 -10.92 -14.74 -6.57
C LYS A 80 -10.14 -15.80 -5.79
#